data_AF-A0A524RPC7-F1
#
_entry.id   AF-A0A524RPC7-F1
#
_cell.length_a   1.000
_cell.length_b   1.000
_cell.length_c   1.000
_cell.angle_alpha   90.00
_cell.angle_beta   90.00
_cell.angle_gamma   90.00
#
_symmetry.space_group_name_H-M   'P 1'
#
loop_
_entity.id
_entity.type
_entity.pdbx_description
1 polymer ?
#
loop_
_entity_poly.entity_id
_entity_poly.type
_entity_poly.pdbx_seq_one_letter_code
_entity_poly.pdbx_strand_id
1 'polypeptide(L)' 'MAPSSVILQLICPDRSGLVSELSGWVAANGGNIRHADHHNDARAGLFLSRIEWGVEGFG' A
#
# COMPACT_ATOMS: atom_id res chain seq x y z
N MET A 1 -19.45 -15.20 1.50
CA MET A 1 -19.12 -13.80 1.14
C MET A 1 -17.60 -13.67 1.13
N ALA A 2 -17.01 -13.05 0.11
CA ALA A 2 -15.59 -12.70 0.18
C ALA A 2 -15.38 -11.69 1.32
N PRO A 3 -14.32 -11.82 2.12
CA PRO A 3 -14.08 -10.90 3.23
C PRO A 3 -13.79 -9.49 2.71
N SER A 4 -14.39 -8.46 3.31
CA SER A 4 -14.24 -7.07 2.89
C SER A 4 -12.76 -6.63 2.87
N SER A 5 -12.40 -5.82 1.87
CA SER A 5 -11.08 -5.21 1.72
C SER A 5 -11.16 -3.71 1.43
N VAL A 6 -10.05 -3.03 1.69
CA VAL A 6 -9.82 -1.62 1.33
C VAL A 6 -8.65 -1.57 0.36
N ILE A 7 -8.71 -0.66 -0.61
CA ILE A 7 -7.63 -0.36 -1.55
C ILE A 7 -7.16 1.07 -1.33
N LEU A 8 -5.88 1.25 -1.03
CA LEU A 8 -5.19 2.54 -1.08
C LEU A 8 -4.47 2.67 -2.43
N GLN A 9 -4.69 3.80 -3.10
CA GLN A 9 -3.88 4.22 -4.25
C GLN A 9 -3.10 5.47 -3.86
N LEU A 10 -1.79 5.44 -4.04
CA LEU A 10 -0.89 6.55 -3.73
C LEU A 10 -0.07 6.92 -4.96
N ILE A 11 0.05 8.21 -5.22
CA ILE A 11 0.99 8.79 -6.18
C ILE A 11 1.77 9.88 -5.45
N CYS A 12 3.10 9.80 -5.46
CA CYS A 12 3.97 10.77 -4.79
C CYS A 12 5.36 10.85 -5.45
N PRO A 13 6.20 11.85 -5.16
CA PRO A 13 7.60 11.85 -5.57
C PRO A 13 8.33 10.61 -5.04
N ASP A 14 9.14 9.97 -5.89
CA ASP A 14 9.87 8.76 -5.51
C ASP A 14 10.95 9.05 -4.47
N ARG A 15 11.03 8.20 -3.44
CA ARG A 15 12.08 8.22 -2.42
C ARG A 15 12.27 6.84 -1.80
N SER A 16 13.48 6.60 -1.30
CA SER A 16 13.78 5.39 -0.56
C SER A 16 12.85 5.21 0.65
N GLY A 17 12.37 3.99 0.84
CA GLY A 17 11.59 3.59 2.03
C GLY A 17 10.06 3.61 1.86
N LEU A 18 9.50 4.12 0.76
CA LEU A 18 8.04 4.23 0.58
C LEU A 18 7.29 2.90 0.74
N VAL A 19 7.79 1.81 0.14
CA VAL A 19 7.19 0.48 0.27
C VAL A 19 7.20 0.00 1.72
N SER A 20 8.31 0.19 2.43
CA SER A 20 8.44 -0.19 3.85
C SER A 20 7.53 0.65 4.75
N GLU A 21 7.39 1.93 4.47
CA GLU A 21 6.54 2.85 5.23
C GLU A 21 5.07 2.47 5.08
N LEU A 22 4.62 2.22 3.85
CA LEU A 22 3.23 1.84 3.57
C LEU A 22 2.89 0.46 4.14
N SER A 23 3.70 -0.55 3.85
CA SER A 23 3.46 -1.91 4.37
C SER A 23 3.57 -1.96 5.90
N GLY A 24 4.53 -1.24 6.47
CA GLY A 24 4.69 -1.10 7.92
C GLY A 24 3.50 -0.43 8.58
N TRP A 25 2.94 0.63 7.97
CA TRP A 25 1.73 1.28 8.48
C TRP A 25 0.52 0.33 8.45
N VAL A 26 0.32 -0.43 7.36
CA VAL A 26 -0.78 -1.41 7.30
C VAL A 26 -0.62 -2.46 8.40
N ALA A 27 0.59 -3.01 8.58
CA ALA A 27 0.87 -4.01 9.61
C ALA A 27 0.70 -3.46 11.04
N ALA A 28 1.14 -2.22 11.28
CA ALA A 28 1.00 -1.57 12.58
C ALA A 28 -0.47 -1.33 13.00
N ASN A 29 -1.38 -1.26 12.02
CA ASN A 29 -2.83 -1.16 12.25
C ASN A 29 -3.53 -2.54 12.17
N GLY A 30 -2.80 -3.66 12.32
CA GLY A 30 -3.38 -5.00 12.31
C GLY A 30 -3.82 -5.52 10.94
N GLY A 31 -3.48 -4.81 9.85
CA GLY A 31 -3.88 -5.17 8.51
C GLY A 31 -3.07 -6.32 7.90
N ASN A 32 -3.76 -7.19 7.16
CA ASN A 32 -3.13 -8.22 6.33
C ASN A 32 -3.22 -7.84 4.84
N ILE A 33 -2.07 -7.59 4.21
CA ILE A 33 -1.97 -7.22 2.79
C ILE A 33 -2.36 -8.44 1.93
N ARG A 34 -3.30 -8.25 1.00
CA ARG A 34 -3.78 -9.27 0.06
C ARG A 34 -3.21 -9.09 -1.34
N HIS A 35 -3.07 -7.84 -1.78
CA HIS A 35 -2.50 -7.50 -3.07
C HIS A 35 -1.73 -6.19 -2.95
N ALA A 36 -0.52 -6.14 -3.51
CA ALA A 36 0.27 -4.93 -3.56
C ALA A 36 0.97 -4.86 -4.91
N ASP A 37 0.89 -3.69 -5.53
CA ASP A 37 1.59 -3.36 -6.76
C ASP A 37 2.25 -1.98 -6.61
N HIS A 38 3.46 -1.87 -7.13
CA HIS A 38 4.28 -0.66 -7.05
C HIS A 38 4.94 -0.43 -8.40
N HIS A 39 4.86 0.80 -8.89
CA HIS A 39 5.51 1.22 -10.12
C HIS A 39 6.29 2.51 -9.89
N ASN A 40 7.58 2.49 -10.24
CA ASN A 40 8.43 3.67 -10.19
C ASN A 40 8.58 4.22 -11.61
N ASP A 41 8.03 5.40 -11.86
CA ASP A 41 8.30 6.15 -13.07
C ASP A 41 9.54 7.02 -12.85
N ALA A 42 10.71 6.47 -13.21
CA ALA A 42 11.98 7.16 -13.09
C ALA A 42 12.09 8.41 -13.99
N ARG A 43 11.29 8.50 -15.06
CA ARG A 43 11.30 9.67 -15.95
C ARG A 43 10.54 10.83 -15.33
N ALA A 44 9.39 10.54 -14.70
CA ALA A 44 8.59 11.53 -13.99
C ALA A 44 9.07 11.79 -12.55
N GLY A 45 9.93 10.93 -12.00
CA GLY A 45 10.34 10.98 -10.60
C GLY A 45 9.20 10.62 -9.64
N LEU A 46 8.29 9.74 -10.06
CA LEU A 46 7.08 9.39 -9.32
C LEU A 46 7.07 7.94 -8.87
N PHE A 47 6.53 7.72 -7.68
CA PHE A 47 6.17 6.43 -7.12
C PHE A 47 4.64 6.30 -7.14
N LEU A 48 4.17 5.23 -7.76
CA LEU A 48 2.76 4.85 -7.82
C LEU A 48 2.58 3.53 -7.08
N SER A 49 1.58 3.46 -6.20
CA SER A 49 1.32 2.24 -5.46
C SER A 49 -0.17 1.98 -5.31
N ARG A 50 -0.53 0.70 -5.41
CA ARG A 50 -1.83 0.16 -5.03
C ARG A 50 -1.60 -0.89 -3.95
N ILE A 51 -2.15 -0.70 -2.76
CA ILE A 51 -2.13 -1.70 -1.69
C ILE A 51 -3.56 -2.03 -1.30
N GLU A 52 -3.85 -3.32 -1.19
CA GLU A 52 -5.12 -3.86 -0.73
C GLU A 52 -4.92 -4.71 0.52
N TRP A 53 -5.72 -4.47 1.54
CA TRP A 53 -5.72 -5.26 2.77
C TRP A 53 -7.14 -5.60 3.24
N GLY A 54 -7.24 -6.63 4.08
CA GLY A 54 -8.51 -6.99 4.73
C GLY A 54 -8.87 -6.03 5.87
N VAL A 55 -10.16 -5.80 6.07
CA VAL A 55 -10.65 -4.92 7.17
C VAL A 55 -10.74 -5.62 8.52
N GLU A 56 -10.65 -6.96 8.54
CA GLU A 56 -10.71 -7.74 9.78
C GLU A 56 -9.48 -7.44 10.65
N GLY A 57 -9.73 -6.97 11.87
CA GLY A 57 -8.66 -6.57 12.80
C GLY A 57 -7.95 -5.25 12.46
N PHE A 58 -8.45 -4.50 11.46
CA PHE A 58 -7.87 -3.22 11.06
C PHE A 58 -8.46 -2.03 11.83
N GLY A 59 -7.65 -1.34 12.64
CA GLY A 59 -8.04 -0.17 13.46
C GLY A 59 -7.54 -0.26 14.89
#